data_AF-A0AB32TVQ3-F1
#
_entry.id   AF-A0AB32TVQ3-F1
#
_cell.length_a   1.000
_cell.length_b   1.000
_cell.length_c   1.000
_cell.angle_alpha   90.00
_cell.angle_beta   90.00
_cell.angle_gamma   90.00
#
_symmetry.space_group_name_H-M   'P 1'
#
loop_
_entity.id
_entity.type
_entity.pdbx_description
1 polymer ?
#
loop_
_entity_poly.entity_id
_entity_poly.type
_entity_poly.pdbx_seq_one_letter_code
_entity_poly.pdbx_strand_id
1 'polypeptide(L)'
;MDKSKPSPFLTPLLVILTLVVLGVLTAAIGIGANFLRDCPVQPNIPVYLIVLGVFVLLALIGSLGLLYGLHAKDTYEMLLLSALVISVSFILYLFIVCWFITGSFWIYSVHPPSYDPTTEQNYCNKTLYLFAFWLNTVCYSCLLAILFLCSGCTVLHICVKPNFQRPPSNSQLEV
;
A
#
# COMPACT_ATOMS: atom_id res chain seq x y z
N MET A 1 28.83 -0.95 11.23
CA MET A 1 27.54 -1.09 10.53
C MET A 1 26.53 -1.56 11.56
N ASP A 2 25.78 -0.63 12.11
CA ASP A 2 24.85 -0.93 13.20
C ASP A 2 23.61 -1.60 12.62
N LYS A 3 23.44 -2.90 12.87
CA LYS A 3 22.17 -3.60 12.63
C LYS A 3 21.23 -3.10 13.72
N SER A 4 20.56 -1.98 13.49
CA SER A 4 19.53 -1.45 14.37
C SER A 4 18.46 -2.52 14.58
N LYS A 5 18.55 -3.24 15.69
CA LYS A 5 17.58 -4.24 16.13
C LYS A 5 16.23 -3.53 16.24
N PRO A 6 15.16 -3.99 15.56
CA PRO A 6 13.86 -3.33 15.68
C PRO A 6 13.48 -3.26 17.16
N SER A 7 13.02 -2.08 17.60
CA SER A 7 12.65 -1.87 19.00
C SER A 7 11.61 -2.93 19.43
N PRO A 8 11.64 -3.42 20.68
CA PRO A 8 10.79 -4.53 21.13
C PRO A 8 9.28 -4.24 21.01
N PHE A 9 8.90 -2.97 20.83
CA PHE A 9 7.52 -2.53 20.60
C PHE A 9 7.11 -2.50 19.11
N LEU A 10 8.06 -2.39 18.19
CA LEU A 10 7.78 -2.25 16.74
C LEU A 10 7.32 -3.58 16.12
N THR A 11 7.87 -4.70 16.57
CA THR A 11 7.52 -6.04 16.10
C THR A 11 6.06 -6.41 16.37
N PRO A 12 5.53 -6.31 17.61
CA PRO A 12 4.12 -6.64 17.87
C PRO A 12 3.17 -5.69 17.13
N LEU A 13 3.51 -4.40 17.01
CA LEU A 13 2.74 -3.44 16.24
C LEU A 13 2.63 -3.83 14.75
N LEU A 14 3.75 -4.23 14.13
CA LEU A 14 3.77 -4.68 12.74
C LEU A 14 2.93 -5.94 12.52
N VAL A 15 2.98 -6.88 13.48
CA VAL A 15 2.17 -8.10 13.42
C VAL A 15 0.68 -7.76 13.51
N ILE A 16 0.28 -6.92 14.47
CA ILE A 16 -1.12 -6.47 14.61
C ILE A 16 -1.60 -5.78 13.33
N LEU A 17 -0.80 -4.85 12.78
CA LEU A 17 -1.12 -4.18 11.52
C LEU A 17 -1.30 -5.18 10.37
N THR A 18 -0.42 -6.17 10.27
CA THR A 18 -0.51 -7.21 9.24
C THR A 18 -1.79 -8.03 9.38
N LEU A 19 -2.16 -8.43 10.61
CA LEU A 19 -3.40 -9.17 10.86
C LEU A 19 -4.65 -8.34 10.49
N VAL A 20 -4.65 -7.04 10.82
CA VAL A 20 -5.73 -6.13 10.44
C VAL A 20 -5.84 -6.03 8.92
N VAL A 21 -4.72 -5.84 8.22
CA VAL A 21 -4.70 -5.79 6.74
C VAL A 21 -5.24 -7.09 6.15
N LEU A 22 -4.81 -8.25 6.64
CA LEU A 22 -5.32 -9.54 6.19
C LEU A 22 -6.85 -9.65 6.37
N GLY A 23 -7.38 -9.23 7.52
CA GLY A 23 -8.83 -9.19 7.77
C GLY A 23 -9.59 -8.27 6.82
N VAL A 24 -9.02 -7.12 6.48
CA VAL A 24 -9.63 -6.20 5.49
C VAL A 24 -9.62 -6.82 4.09
N LEU A 25 -8.55 -7.49 3.69
CA LEU A 25 -8.43 -8.13 2.38
C LEU A 25 -9.42 -9.29 2.23
N THR A 26 -9.59 -10.12 3.26
CA THR A 26 -10.59 -11.21 3.24
C THR A 26 -12.01 -10.65 3.22
N ALA A 27 -12.28 -9.57 3.95
CA ALA A 27 -13.56 -8.86 3.88
C ALA A 27 -13.82 -8.28 2.48
N ALA A 28 -12.81 -7.70 1.82
CA ALA A 28 -12.94 -7.16 0.46
C ALA A 28 -13.31 -8.24 -0.55
N ILE A 29 -12.66 -9.39 -0.49
CA ILE A 29 -12.96 -10.54 -1.36
C ILE A 29 -14.33 -11.10 -1.04
N GLY A 30 -14.69 -11.25 0.24
CA GLY A 30 -15.97 -11.79 0.68
C GLY A 30 -17.15 -10.90 0.33
N ILE A 31 -17.06 -9.59 0.58
CA ILE A 31 -18.08 -8.62 0.21
C ILE A 31 -18.19 -8.51 -1.32
N GLY A 32 -17.05 -8.44 -2.01
CA GLY A 32 -17.03 -8.42 -3.47
C GLY A 32 -17.74 -9.64 -4.06
N ALA A 33 -17.46 -10.84 -3.54
CA ALA A 33 -18.04 -12.10 -4.00
C ALA A 33 -19.53 -12.26 -3.66
N ASN A 34 -19.95 -11.88 -2.44
CA ASN A 34 -21.35 -12.01 -2.01
C ASN A 34 -22.28 -11.04 -2.73
N PHE A 35 -21.81 -9.81 -3.00
CA PHE A 35 -22.61 -8.75 -3.59
C PHE A 35 -22.25 -8.48 -5.06
N LEU A 36 -21.73 -9.49 -5.77
CA LEU A 36 -21.32 -9.39 -7.20
C LEU A 36 -22.44 -8.85 -8.11
N ARG A 37 -23.71 -9.14 -7.81
CA ARG A 37 -24.87 -8.76 -8.62
C ARG A 37 -25.71 -7.64 -8.01
N ASP A 38 -25.38 -7.20 -6.81
CA ASP A 38 -26.19 -6.23 -6.06
C ASP A 38 -25.78 -4.77 -6.34
N CYS A 39 -25.10 -4.52 -7.48
CA CYS A 39 -24.72 -3.19 -7.93
C CYS A 39 -24.79 -3.10 -9.48
N PRO A 40 -26.00 -3.15 -10.08
CA PRO A 40 -26.19 -3.06 -11.53
C PRO A 40 -25.67 -1.76 -12.13
N VAL A 41 -25.68 -0.65 -11.37
CA VAL A 41 -25.20 0.66 -11.84
C VAL A 41 -23.71 0.63 -12.21
N GLN A 42 -22.91 -0.22 -11.56
CA GLN A 42 -21.49 -0.38 -11.85
C GLN A 42 -21.02 -1.78 -11.45
N PRO A 43 -21.11 -2.77 -12.37
CA PRO A 43 -20.74 -4.16 -12.09
C PRO A 43 -19.23 -4.33 -11.84
N ASN A 44 -18.43 -3.30 -12.09
CA ASN A 44 -16.99 -3.32 -11.88
C ASN A 44 -16.57 -3.03 -10.42
N ILE A 45 -17.44 -2.46 -9.57
CA ILE A 45 -17.09 -2.19 -8.15
C ILE A 45 -16.84 -3.48 -7.36
N PRO A 46 -17.71 -4.51 -7.44
CA PRO A 46 -17.44 -5.79 -6.79
C PRO A 46 -16.17 -6.48 -7.32
N VAL A 47 -15.95 -6.45 -8.63
CA VAL A 47 -14.75 -7.03 -9.29
C VAL A 47 -13.48 -6.29 -8.84
N TYR A 48 -13.55 -4.97 -8.72
CA TYR A 48 -12.47 -4.14 -8.21
C TYR A 48 -11.99 -4.62 -6.83
N LEU A 49 -12.92 -4.83 -5.89
CA LEU A 49 -12.61 -5.28 -4.53
C LEU A 49 -11.92 -6.64 -4.52
N ILE A 50 -12.39 -7.58 -5.34
CA ILE A 50 -11.84 -8.94 -5.43
C ILE A 50 -10.41 -8.89 -6.00
N VAL A 51 -10.23 -8.24 -7.14
CA VAL A 51 -8.93 -8.17 -7.82
C VAL A 51 -7.92 -7.42 -6.94
N LEU A 52 -8.31 -6.29 -6.34
CA LEU A 52 -7.45 -5.58 -5.42
C LEU A 52 -7.04 -6.46 -4.23
N GLY A 53 -8.01 -7.15 -3.61
CA GLY A 53 -7.77 -8.05 -2.48
C GLY A 53 -6.77 -9.16 -2.80
N VAL A 54 -6.96 -9.87 -3.91
CA VAL A 54 -6.10 -10.99 -4.33
C VAL A 54 -4.69 -10.51 -4.67
N PHE A 55 -4.55 -9.45 -5.46
CA PHE A 55 -3.24 -8.97 -5.88
C PHE A 55 -2.43 -8.39 -4.71
N VAL A 56 -3.08 -7.72 -3.76
CA VAL A 56 -2.41 -7.24 -2.54
C VAL A 56 -1.99 -8.41 -1.64
N LEU A 57 -2.79 -9.47 -1.53
CA LEU A 57 -2.37 -10.69 -0.81
C LEU A 57 -1.13 -11.33 -1.46
N LEU A 58 -1.11 -11.45 -2.79
CA LEU A 58 0.04 -11.97 -3.52
C LEU A 58 1.29 -11.10 -3.30
N ALA A 59 1.14 -9.78 -3.30
CA ALA A 59 2.23 -8.85 -3.04
C ALA A 59 2.78 -9.02 -1.61
N LEU A 60 1.89 -9.18 -0.62
CA LEU A 60 2.28 -9.42 0.77
C LEU A 60 3.08 -10.72 0.90
N ILE A 61 2.58 -11.83 0.35
CA ILE A 61 3.26 -13.14 0.38
C ILE A 61 4.62 -13.06 -0.32
N GLY A 62 4.68 -12.42 -1.51
CA GLY A 62 5.93 -12.22 -2.26
C GLY A 62 6.97 -11.41 -1.49
N SER A 63 6.53 -10.32 -0.83
CA SER A 63 7.43 -9.48 -0.02
C SER A 63 8.00 -10.20 1.20
N LEU A 64 7.19 -11.03 1.87
CA LEU A 64 7.64 -11.86 2.98
C LEU A 64 8.63 -12.92 2.48
N GLY A 65 8.31 -13.62 1.39
CA GLY A 65 9.19 -14.62 0.79
C GLY A 65 10.56 -14.05 0.39
N LEU A 66 10.57 -12.83 -0.18
CA LEU A 66 11.80 -12.11 -0.50
C LEU A 66 12.60 -11.78 0.76
N LEU A 67 11.95 -11.30 1.83
CA LEU A 67 12.59 -10.97 3.10
C LEU A 67 13.24 -12.20 3.76
N TYR A 68 12.54 -13.34 3.79
CA TYR A 68 13.08 -14.60 4.29
C TYR A 68 14.25 -15.10 3.43
N GLY A 69 14.14 -15.02 2.10
CA GLY A 69 15.19 -15.43 1.18
C GLY A 69 16.45 -14.56 1.25
N LEU A 70 16.32 -13.27 1.56
CA LEU A 70 17.46 -12.37 1.77
C LEU A 70 18.21 -12.66 3.08
N HIS A 71 17.54 -13.15 4.12
CA HIS A 71 18.19 -13.52 5.38
C HIS A 71 19.02 -14.80 5.23
N ALA A 72 18.64 -15.70 4.33
CA ALA A 72 19.21 -17.05 4.24
C ALA A 72 20.48 -17.18 3.37
N LYS A 73 21.11 -16.09 2.91
CA LYS A 73 21.89 -16.16 1.66
C LYS A 73 23.41 -16.06 1.77
N ASP A 74 24.06 -17.14 1.34
CA ASP A 74 25.50 -17.29 1.02
C ASP A 74 25.73 -17.97 -0.36
N THR A 75 24.81 -17.88 -1.34
CA THR A 75 24.96 -18.58 -2.64
C THR A 75 24.47 -17.79 -3.87
N TYR A 76 25.23 -17.88 -4.97
CA TYR A 76 25.10 -17.11 -6.22
C TYR A 76 23.86 -17.47 -7.07
N GLU A 77 23.44 -18.74 -7.14
CA GLU A 77 22.22 -19.19 -7.85
C GLU A 77 20.96 -18.47 -7.38
N MET A 78 20.92 -18.18 -6.09
CA MET A 78 19.76 -17.57 -5.45
C MET A 78 19.66 -16.06 -5.83
N LEU A 79 20.72 -15.44 -6.37
CA LEU A 79 20.74 -14.03 -6.83
C LEU A 79 19.85 -13.79 -8.05
N LEU A 80 19.90 -14.69 -9.05
CA LEU A 80 19.07 -14.59 -10.25
C LEU A 80 17.58 -14.73 -9.90
N LEU A 81 17.24 -15.70 -9.04
CA LEU A 81 15.88 -15.89 -8.56
C LEU A 81 15.37 -14.65 -7.80
N SER A 82 16.19 -14.05 -6.95
CA SER A 82 15.80 -12.81 -6.27
C SER A 82 15.58 -11.64 -7.22
N ALA A 83 16.39 -11.51 -8.27
CA ALA A 83 16.19 -10.45 -9.28
C ALA A 83 14.87 -10.65 -10.03
N LEU A 84 14.54 -11.89 -10.40
CA LEU A 84 13.25 -12.22 -11.02
C LEU A 84 12.07 -11.91 -10.08
N VAL A 85 12.15 -12.32 -8.82
CA VAL A 85 11.10 -12.04 -7.81
C VAL A 85 10.91 -10.53 -7.62
N ILE A 86 11.99 -9.75 -7.57
CA ILE A 86 11.93 -8.29 -7.48
C ILE A 86 11.24 -7.71 -8.73
N SER A 87 11.61 -8.16 -9.93
CA SER A 87 10.98 -7.68 -11.17
C SER A 87 9.48 -8.00 -11.24
N VAL A 88 9.08 -9.21 -10.85
CA VAL A 88 7.67 -9.62 -10.81
C VAL A 88 6.91 -8.82 -9.76
N SER A 89 7.51 -8.61 -8.60
CA SER A 89 6.92 -7.78 -7.54
C SER A 89 6.71 -6.35 -8.02
N PHE A 90 7.68 -5.76 -8.73
CA PHE A 90 7.55 -4.42 -9.29
C PHE A 90 6.38 -4.32 -10.27
N ILE A 91 6.27 -5.27 -11.21
CA ILE A 91 5.14 -5.34 -12.16
C ILE A 91 3.81 -5.49 -11.41
N LEU A 92 3.78 -6.33 -10.38
CA LEU A 92 2.60 -6.54 -9.55
C LEU A 92 2.16 -5.25 -8.84
N TYR A 93 3.09 -4.49 -8.25
CA TYR A 93 2.79 -3.22 -7.61
C TYR A 93 2.30 -2.17 -8.62
N LEU A 94 2.90 -2.09 -9.81
CA LEU A 94 2.40 -1.20 -10.86
C LEU A 94 0.97 -1.55 -11.26
N PHE A 95 0.67 -2.83 -11.43
CA PHE A 95 -0.69 -3.28 -11.73
C PHE A 95 -1.67 -2.89 -10.62
N ILE A 96 -1.31 -3.09 -9.34
CA ILE A 96 -2.15 -2.70 -8.19
C ILE A 96 -2.42 -1.20 -8.21
N VAL A 97 -1.41 -0.37 -8.48
CA VAL A 97 -1.58 1.10 -8.56
C VAL A 97 -2.53 1.50 -9.70
N CYS A 98 -2.32 0.96 -10.90
CA CYS A 98 -3.21 1.23 -12.04
C CYS A 98 -4.65 0.78 -11.76
N TRP A 99 -4.81 -0.40 -11.14
CA TRP A 99 -6.10 -0.95 -10.77
C TRP A 99 -6.80 -0.11 -9.69
N PHE A 100 -6.06 0.37 -8.69
CA PHE A 100 -6.56 1.28 -7.65
C PHE A 100 -7.09 2.60 -8.24
N ILE A 101 -6.37 3.18 -9.19
CA ILE A 101 -6.81 4.39 -9.91
C ILE A 101 -8.11 4.11 -10.67
N THR A 102 -8.15 2.98 -11.39
CA THR A 102 -9.34 2.59 -12.17
C THR A 102 -10.55 2.35 -11.27
N GLY A 103 -10.35 1.66 -10.13
CA GLY A 103 -11.38 1.45 -9.12
C GLY A 103 -11.91 2.74 -8.52
N SER A 104 -11.03 3.71 -8.29
CA SER A 104 -11.42 5.05 -7.85
C SER A 104 -12.37 5.70 -8.84
N PHE A 105 -12.08 5.65 -10.14
CA PHE A 105 -12.99 6.16 -11.17
C PHE A 105 -14.37 5.50 -11.09
N TRP A 106 -14.44 4.17 -10.94
CA TRP A 106 -15.72 3.46 -10.83
C TRP A 106 -16.53 3.83 -9.58
N ILE A 107 -15.86 4.06 -8.45
CA ILE A 107 -16.52 4.44 -7.19
C ILE A 107 -17.06 5.88 -7.27
N TYR A 108 -16.26 6.80 -7.81
CA TYR A 108 -16.64 8.20 -7.90
C TYR A 108 -17.62 8.48 -9.05
N SER A 109 -17.60 7.70 -10.13
CA SER A 109 -18.53 7.89 -11.26
C SER A 109 -19.99 7.70 -10.90
N VAL A 110 -20.27 6.92 -9.85
CA VAL A 110 -21.63 6.63 -9.38
C VAL A 110 -22.00 7.38 -8.11
N HIS A 111 -21.19 8.33 -7.65
CA HIS A 111 -21.46 9.06 -6.40
C HIS A 111 -22.44 10.22 -6.61
N PRO A 112 -23.55 10.32 -5.84
CA PRO A 112 -24.10 9.32 -4.90
C PRO A 112 -25.01 8.28 -5.60
N PRO A 113 -24.91 6.96 -5.28
CA PRO A 113 -25.78 5.96 -5.86
C PRO A 113 -27.15 5.91 -5.16
N SER A 114 -28.17 5.36 -5.82
CA SER A 114 -29.43 5.04 -5.14
C SER A 114 -29.26 3.74 -4.34
N TYR A 115 -29.69 3.76 -3.07
CA TYR A 115 -29.73 2.56 -2.23
C TYR A 115 -31.11 1.88 -2.26
N ASP A 116 -32.05 2.42 -3.02
CA ASP A 116 -33.41 1.90 -3.13
C ASP A 116 -33.46 0.79 -4.20
N PRO A 117 -33.79 -0.46 -3.82
CA PRO A 117 -33.88 -1.58 -4.76
C PRO A 117 -34.97 -1.40 -5.82
N THR A 118 -35.92 -0.47 -5.62
CA THR A 118 -36.94 -0.14 -6.63
C THR A 118 -36.41 0.72 -7.78
N THR A 119 -35.22 1.32 -7.61
CA THR A 119 -34.56 2.14 -8.64
C THR A 119 -33.59 1.28 -9.45
N GLU A 120 -34.10 0.38 -10.30
CA GLU A 120 -33.30 -0.68 -10.95
C GLU A 120 -32.05 -0.20 -11.70
N GLN A 121 -32.07 1.00 -12.29
CA GLN A 121 -30.95 1.50 -13.11
C GLN A 121 -29.80 2.14 -12.31
N ASN A 122 -30.07 2.65 -11.11
CA ASN A 122 -29.07 3.36 -10.28
C ASN A 122 -28.86 2.71 -8.91
N TYR A 123 -29.34 1.48 -8.72
CA TYR A 123 -29.22 0.74 -7.47
C TYR A 123 -27.79 0.24 -7.24
N CYS A 124 -27.30 0.41 -6.01
CA CYS A 124 -26.12 -0.30 -5.52
C CYS A 124 -26.27 -0.63 -4.04
N ASN A 125 -25.85 -1.83 -3.65
CA ASN A 125 -25.91 -2.25 -2.26
C ASN A 125 -25.07 -1.31 -1.37
N LYS A 126 -25.73 -0.80 -0.31
CA LYS A 126 -25.13 0.14 0.63
C LYS A 126 -23.83 -0.37 1.26
N THR A 127 -23.79 -1.64 1.65
CA THR A 127 -22.61 -2.25 2.29
C THR A 127 -21.44 -2.34 1.32
N LEU A 128 -21.67 -2.82 0.09
CA LEU A 128 -20.62 -2.94 -0.92
C LEU A 128 -20.05 -1.58 -1.31
N TYR A 129 -20.93 -0.61 -1.60
CA TYR A 129 -20.48 0.73 -2.00
C TYR A 129 -19.72 1.44 -0.88
N LEU A 130 -20.25 1.45 0.34
CA LEU A 130 -19.59 2.09 1.48
C LEU A 130 -18.25 1.42 1.77
N PHE A 131 -18.18 0.09 1.73
CA PHE A 131 -16.92 -0.62 1.94
C PHE A 131 -15.87 -0.21 0.90
N ALA A 132 -16.22 -0.21 -0.38
CA ALA A 132 -15.32 0.21 -1.45
C ALA A 132 -14.88 1.67 -1.30
N PHE A 133 -15.82 2.57 -1.00
CA PHE A 133 -15.55 4.00 -0.80
C PHE A 133 -14.61 4.25 0.39
N TRP A 134 -14.89 3.66 1.54
CA TRP A 134 -14.06 3.83 2.74
C TRP A 134 -12.68 3.19 2.57
N LEU A 135 -12.61 2.01 1.97
CA LEU A 135 -11.32 1.37 1.65
C LEU A 135 -10.47 2.28 0.77
N ASN A 136 -11.05 2.85 -0.28
CA ASN A 136 -10.37 3.76 -1.19
C ASN A 136 -9.89 5.03 -0.46
N THR A 137 -10.75 5.60 0.36
CA THR A 137 -10.47 6.81 1.16
C THR A 137 -9.34 6.59 2.15
N VAL A 138 -9.34 5.47 2.87
CA VAL A 138 -8.28 5.09 3.81
C VAL A 138 -6.95 4.90 3.07
N CYS A 139 -6.94 4.23 1.91
CA CYS A 139 -5.74 4.09 1.09
C CYS A 139 -5.15 5.45 0.68
N TYR A 140 -5.97 6.39 0.20
CA TYR A 140 -5.51 7.75 -0.13
C TYR A 140 -4.97 8.50 1.09
N SER A 141 -5.68 8.40 2.23
CA SER A 141 -5.24 9.02 3.49
C SER A 141 -3.88 8.49 3.94
N CYS A 142 -3.68 7.16 3.89
CA CYS A 142 -2.41 6.53 4.20
C CYS A 142 -1.29 6.99 3.25
N LEU A 143 -1.56 7.07 1.94
CA LEU A 143 -0.59 7.54 0.96
C LEU A 143 -0.16 8.99 1.24
N LEU A 144 -1.12 9.89 1.52
CA LEU A 144 -0.83 11.28 1.86
C LEU A 144 -0.03 11.39 3.16
N ALA A 145 -0.38 10.61 4.19
CA ALA A 145 0.36 10.59 5.45
C ALA A 145 1.82 10.13 5.24
N ILE A 146 2.05 9.09 4.44
CA ILE A 146 3.39 8.61 4.11
C ILE A 146 4.20 9.69 3.36
N LEU A 147 3.59 10.35 2.36
CA LEU A 147 4.26 11.43 1.62
C LEU A 147 4.63 12.62 2.52
N PHE A 148 3.74 12.99 3.44
CA PHE A 148 3.99 14.06 4.40
C PHE A 148 5.13 13.70 5.37
N LEU A 149 5.15 12.48 5.91
CA LEU A 149 6.22 12.01 6.77
C LEU A 149 7.57 11.93 6.03
N CYS A 150 7.58 11.41 4.81
CA CYS A 150 8.79 11.31 3.99
C CYS A 150 9.37 12.70 3.65
N SER A 151 8.53 13.65 3.25
CA SER A 151 8.96 15.03 2.94
C SER A 151 9.43 15.80 4.19
N GLY A 152 8.76 15.62 5.34
CA GLY A 152 9.22 16.18 6.61
C GLY A 152 10.60 15.65 7.01
N CYS A 153 10.83 14.34 6.87
CA CYS A 153 12.11 13.70 7.18
C CYS A 153 13.23 14.18 6.25
N THR A 154 13.00 14.30 4.93
CA THR A 154 14.03 14.78 3.99
C THR A 154 14.37 16.24 4.23
N VAL A 155 13.39 17.11 4.50
CA VAL A 155 13.62 18.52 4.83
C VAL A 155 14.38 18.65 6.14
N LEU A 156 14.06 17.90 7.19
CA LEU A 156 14.83 17.89 8.45
C LEU A 156 16.25 17.39 8.23
N HIS A 157 16.45 16.32 7.46
CA HIS A 157 17.77 15.81 7.12
C HIS A 157 18.61 16.81 6.32
N ILE A 158 18.00 17.61 5.43
CA ILE A 158 18.70 18.63 4.64
C ILE A 158 18.95 19.91 5.47
N CYS A 159 17.97 20.34 6.28
CA CYS A 159 18.01 21.57 7.08
C CYS A 159 18.83 21.45 8.37
N VAL A 160 18.97 20.25 8.95
CA VAL A 160 19.78 20.02 10.17
C VAL A 160 21.24 19.67 9.85
N LYS A 161 21.53 19.19 8.62
CA LYS A 161 22.89 18.88 8.17
C LYS A 161 23.81 20.07 7.81
N PRO A 162 23.43 21.39 7.80
CA PRO A 162 24.38 22.44 7.45
C PRO A 162 25.30 22.88 8.61
N ASN A 163 25.25 22.27 9.80
CA ASN A 163 26.06 22.71 10.95
C ASN A 163 27.30 21.85 11.31
N PHE A 164 27.64 20.79 10.56
CA PHE A 164 28.81 19.94 10.91
C PHE A 164 30.00 20.04 9.93
N GLN A 165 29.94 20.86 8.87
CA GLN A 165 30.98 20.87 7.84
C GLN A 165 31.39 22.28 7.32
N ARG A 166 31.27 23.34 8.13
CA ARG A 166 32.13 24.52 7.93
C ARG A 166 33.37 24.40 8.82
N PRO A 167 34.51 23.89 8.33
CA PRO A 167 35.78 24.26 8.93
C PRO A 167 35.96 25.79 8.77
N PRO A 168 36.45 26.52 9.78
CA PRO A 168 36.73 27.94 9.65
C PRO A 168 37.84 28.14 8.62
N SER A 169 37.55 28.94 7.59
CA SER A 169 38.56 29.51 6.71
C SER A 169 39.31 30.60 7.46
N ASN A 170 40.28 30.22 8.28
CA ASN A 170 41.28 31.16 8.79
C ASN A 170 42.58 30.96 8.01
N SER A 171 42.72 31.76 6.96
CA SER A 171 43.99 32.37 6.64
C SER A 171 44.47 33.20 7.85
N GLN A 172 45.76 33.12 8.15
CA GLN A 172 46.63 34.00 8.97
C GLN A 172 47.25 33.34 10.23
N LEU A 173 48.59 33.46 10.29
CA LEU A 173 49.56 33.41 11.39
C LEU A 173 50.43 32.15 11.66
N GLU A 174 51.76 32.42 11.62
CA GLU A 174 52.90 31.76 12.34
C GLU A 174 53.40 30.41 11.76
N VAL A 175 54.67 30.16 11.41
CA VAL A 175 56.01 30.78 11.59
C VAL A 175 56.86 30.47 10.35
#